data_AF-A0A2H1VZC0-F1
#
_entry.id   AF-A0A2H1VZC0-F1
#
_cell.length_a   1.000
_cell.length_b   1.000
_cell.length_c   1.000
_cell.angle_alpha   90.00
_cell.angle_beta   90.00
_cell.angle_gamma   90.00
#
_symmetry.space_group_name_H-M   'P 1'
#
loop_
_entity.id
_entity.type
_entity.pdbx_description
1 polymer ?
#
loop_
_entity_poly.entity_id
_entity_poly.type
_entity_poly.pdbx_seq_one_letter_code
_entity_poly.pdbx_strand_id
1 'polypeptide(L)'
;MRALGNDVILILLRADLIMISDTNEVVCYAAEEHYISDDDSGAPAIRQGHLVAVTLGGVECEGDHVAIGIKMNCFCSWIAENLP
;
A
#
# COMPACT_ATOMS: atom_id res chain seq x y z
N MET A 1 12.63 5.19 18.17
CA MET A 1 11.22 5.36 18.61
C MET A 1 10.66 3.97 18.89
N ARG A 2 10.01 3.79 20.04
CA ARG A 2 9.48 2.53 20.57
C ARG A 2 8.04 2.80 21.03
N ALA A 3 7.09 1.99 20.57
CA ALA A 3 5.82 1.63 21.21
C ALA A 3 5.29 0.44 20.37
N LEU A 4 5.24 -0.79 20.90
CA LEU A 4 4.31 -1.37 21.90
C LEU A 4 2.96 -1.78 21.27
N GLY A 5 2.75 -3.10 21.15
CA GLY A 5 1.45 -3.75 21.14
C GLY A 5 0.76 -3.89 19.77
N ASN A 6 0.21 -5.09 19.55
CA ASN A 6 -0.75 -5.46 18.51
C ASN A 6 -0.27 -5.33 17.05
N ASP A 7 0.27 -6.43 16.52
CA ASP A 7 0.09 -7.09 15.20
C ASP A 7 -0.40 -6.33 13.94
N VAL A 8 -0.52 -5.01 13.93
CA VAL A 8 -1.09 -4.20 12.83
C VAL A 8 -0.08 -3.17 12.31
N ILE A 9 1.06 -3.00 13.00
CA ILE A 9 2.12 -2.04 12.66
C ILE A 9 3.36 -2.78 12.16
N LEU A 10 3.23 -3.66 11.16
CA LEU A 10 4.42 -4.22 10.53
C LEU A 10 4.24 -4.59 9.07
N ILE A 11 3.86 -3.60 8.25
CA ILE A 11 4.27 -3.60 6.84
C ILE A 11 5.01 -2.29 6.57
N LEU A 12 6.08 -2.08 7.34
CA LEU A 12 7.17 -1.15 6.99
C LEU A 12 8.06 -1.83 5.94
N LEU A 13 7.48 -2.19 4.81
CA LEU A 13 8.28 -2.77 3.74
C LEU A 13 8.84 -1.64 2.90
N ARG A 14 10.12 -1.73 2.60
CA ARG A 14 10.73 -1.00 1.49
C ARG A 14 10.09 -1.55 0.21
N ALA A 15 8.93 -1.03 -0.13
CA ALA A 15 8.28 -1.36 -1.39
C ALA A 15 9.02 -0.61 -2.49
N ASP A 16 9.73 -1.34 -3.34
CA ASP A 16 10.17 -0.82 -4.62
C ASP A 16 8.94 -0.78 -5.53
N LEU A 17 8.43 0.44 -5.71
CA LEU A 17 7.23 0.70 -6.51
C LEU A 17 7.55 0.47 -7.99
N ILE A 18 7.29 -0.75 -8.48
CA ILE A 18 7.56 -1.13 -9.87
C ILE A 18 6.23 -1.26 -10.63
N MET A 19 6.13 -0.49 -11.72
CA MET A 19 5.03 -0.34 -12.67
C MET A 19 3.71 0.29 -12.17
N ILE A 20 3.49 1.53 -12.61
CA ILE A 20 2.21 2.23 -12.54
C ILE A 20 1.44 1.90 -13.83
N SER A 21 0.49 0.98 -13.76
CA SER A 21 -0.56 0.86 -14.79
C SER A 21 -1.61 1.95 -14.54
N ASP A 22 -1.94 2.72 -15.58
CA ASP A 22 -2.82 3.88 -15.48
C ASP A 22 -4.30 3.49 -15.52
N THR A 23 -4.75 2.84 -14.46
CA THR A 23 -6.14 2.95 -14.02
C THR A 23 -6.14 4.03 -12.94
N ASN A 24 -6.92 5.09 -13.13
CA ASN A 24 -6.72 6.42 -12.53
C ASN A 24 -6.52 6.45 -11.01
N GLU A 25 -7.03 5.46 -10.27
CA GLU A 25 -7.07 5.46 -8.80
C GLU A 25 -6.30 4.32 -8.13
N VAL A 26 -5.74 3.36 -8.88
CA VAL A 26 -5.01 2.21 -8.29
C VAL A 26 -3.57 2.13 -8.76
N VAL A 27 -2.71 1.52 -7.96
CA VAL A 27 -1.28 1.32 -8.20
C VAL A 27 -0.90 -0.11 -7.86
N CYS A 28 -0.01 -0.69 -8.66
CA CYS A 28 0.60 -1.98 -8.36
C CYS A 28 1.98 -1.75 -7.74
N TYR A 29 2.37 -2.63 -6.82
CA TYR A 29 3.69 -2.61 -6.21
C TYR A 29 4.05 -3.98 -5.66
N ALA A 30 5.34 -4.23 -5.47
CA ALA A 30 5.83 -5.44 -4.85
C ALA A 30 6.59 -5.10 -3.57
N ALA A 31 6.73 -6.08 -2.69
CA ALA A 31 7.60 -5.98 -1.53
C ALA A 31 8.57 -7.15 -1.53
N GLU A 32 9.85 -6.87 -1.28
CA GLU A 32 10.90 -7.89 -1.36
C GLU A 32 10.81 -8.94 -0.25
N GLU A 33 10.34 -8.56 0.94
CA GLU A 33 10.43 -9.39 2.15
C GLU A 33 9.09 -9.98 2.61
N HIS A 34 7.97 -9.66 1.95
CA HIS A 34 6.63 -10.12 2.35
C HIS A 34 5.76 -10.41 1.14
N TYR A 35 5.05 -11.54 1.23
CA TYR A 35 4.02 -11.89 0.28
C TYR A 35 2.72 -11.22 0.68
N ILE A 36 2.32 -10.18 -0.07
CA ILE A 36 1.13 -9.38 0.25
C ILE A 36 -0.13 -10.15 -0.16
N SER A 37 -1.04 -10.49 0.74
CA SER A 37 -2.30 -11.19 0.41
C SER A 37 -3.53 -10.30 0.66
N ASP A 38 -4.72 -10.86 0.46
CA ASP A 38 -5.97 -10.20 0.84
C ASP A 38 -6.06 -9.90 2.35
N ASP A 39 -5.31 -10.62 3.18
CA ASP A 39 -5.25 -10.38 4.64
C ASP A 39 -4.55 -9.04 4.97
N ASP A 40 -3.74 -8.52 4.04
CA ASP A 40 -3.05 -7.23 4.19
C ASP A 40 -3.91 -6.04 3.71
N SER A 41 -5.19 -6.28 3.38
CA SER A 41 -6.14 -5.23 3.00
C SER A 41 -6.22 -4.12 4.05
N GLY A 42 -6.09 -2.88 3.59
CA GLY A 42 -6.05 -1.69 4.45
C GLY A 42 -4.66 -1.33 4.97
N ALA A 43 -3.64 -2.15 4.74
CA ALA A 43 -2.27 -1.84 5.16
C ALA A 43 -1.73 -0.60 4.41
N PRO A 44 -1.00 0.31 5.09
CA PRO A 44 -0.41 1.47 4.45
C PRO A 44 0.84 1.10 3.65
N ALA A 45 0.93 1.59 2.40
CA ALA A 45 2.14 1.55 1.61
C ALA A 45 2.88 2.90 1.71
N ILE A 46 4.10 2.87 2.26
CA ILE A 46 4.89 4.06 2.56
C ILE A 46 6.12 4.14 1.66
N ARG A 47 6.34 5.30 1.01
CA ARG A 47 7.56 5.60 0.25
C ARG A 47 8.19 6.89 0.76
N GLN A 48 9.46 6.81 1.17
CA GLN A 48 10.20 7.97 1.69
C GLN A 48 9.45 8.74 2.80
N GLY A 49 8.78 8.02 3.70
CA GLY A 49 8.00 8.60 4.80
C GLY A 49 6.62 9.14 4.42
N HIS A 50 6.20 9.02 3.16
CA HIS A 50 4.88 9.44 2.70
C HIS A 50 3.98 8.24 2.44
N LEU A 51 2.72 8.32 2.88
CA LEU A 51 1.68 7.36 2.50
C LEU A 51 1.35 7.57 1.02
N VAL A 52 1.69 6.58 0.20
CA VAL A 52 1.50 6.65 -1.26
C VAL A 52 0.34 5.78 -1.74
N ALA A 53 0.02 4.71 -1.01
CA ALA A 53 -1.14 3.89 -1.28
C ALA A 53 -1.70 3.20 -0.04
N VAL A 54 -2.93 2.71 -0.13
CA VAL A 54 -3.54 1.78 0.84
C VAL A 54 -3.80 0.46 0.12
N THR A 55 -3.33 -0.63 0.70
CA THR A 55 -3.42 -1.98 0.13
C THR A 55 -4.86 -2.43 -0.03
N LEU A 56 -5.19 -2.99 -1.19
CA LEU A 56 -6.45 -3.67 -1.45
C LEU A 56 -6.32 -5.19 -1.36
N GLY A 57 -5.13 -5.72 -1.65
CA GLY A 57 -4.85 -7.16 -1.63
C GLY A 57 -3.69 -7.51 -2.55
N GLY A 58 -3.46 -8.82 -2.72
CA GLY A 58 -2.43 -9.38 -3.58
C GLY A 58 -3.02 -10.09 -4.79
N VAL A 59 -2.34 -10.02 -5.93
CA VAL A 59 -2.72 -10.75 -7.14
C VAL A 59 -1.52 -11.38 -7.81
N GLU A 60 -1.73 -12.54 -8.42
CA GLU A 60 -0.76 -13.16 -9.33
C GLU A 60 -1.00 -12.64 -10.76
N CYS A 61 0.06 -12.17 -11.41
CA CYS A 61 0.06 -11.70 -12.79
C CYS A 61 1.25 -12.32 -13.53
N GLU A 62 0.97 -13.17 -14.53
CA GLU A 62 2.00 -13.84 -15.35
C GLU A 62 3.09 -14.60 -14.55
N GLY A 63 2.76 -15.05 -13.33
CA GLY A 63 3.68 -15.76 -12.44
C GLY A 63 4.42 -14.87 -11.44
N ASP A 64 4.27 -13.55 -11.56
CA ASP A 64 4.73 -12.57 -10.58
C ASP A 64 3.61 -12.22 -9.60
N HIS A 65 3.95 -12.10 -8.32
CA HIS A 65 3.01 -11.70 -7.27
C HIS A 65 3.16 -10.21 -6.97
N VAL A 66 2.06 -9.46 -7.09
CA VAL A 66 2.04 -8.02 -6.85
C VAL A 66 0.89 -7.64 -5.93
N ALA A 67 1.10 -6.61 -5.13
CA ALA A 67 0.05 -5.93 -4.41
C ALA A 67 -0.65 -4.91 -5.31
N ILE A 68 -1.95 -4.75 -5.08
CA ILE A 68 -2.73 -3.64 -5.62
C ILE A 68 -3.09 -2.73 -4.45
N GLY A 69 -2.99 -1.41 -4.65
CA GLY A 69 -3.45 -0.43 -3.68
C GLY A 69 -4.14 0.76 -4.32
N ILE A 70 -4.91 1.50 -3.52
CA ILE A 70 -5.50 2.78 -3.92
C ILE A 70 -4.43 3.87 -3.82
N LYS A 71 -4.25 4.66 -4.89
CA LYS A 71 -3.33 5.81 -4.94
C LYS A 71 -3.82 6.90 -3.98
N MET A 72 -3.02 7.27 -2.98
CA MET A 72 -3.47 8.27 -2.00
C MET A 72 -3.60 9.68 -2.57
N ASN A 73 -2.85 10.02 -3.62
CA ASN A 73 -2.92 11.37 -4.19
C ASN A 73 -4.32 11.73 -4.73
N CYS A 74 -5.11 10.72 -5.13
CA CYS A 74 -6.46 10.89 -5.66
C CYS A 74 -7.47 11.28 -4.57
N PHE A 75 -7.16 10.99 -3.30
CA PHE A 75 -8.08 11.12 -2.17
C PHE A 75 -7.64 12.17 -1.14
N CYS A 76 -6.46 12.79 -1.29
CA CYS A 76 -5.94 13.76 -0.33
C CYS A 76 -6.93 14.88 0.01
N SER A 77 -7.57 15.49 -1.00
CA SER A 77 -8.53 16.58 -0.78
C SER A 77 -9.76 16.11 -0.02
N TRP A 78 -10.35 14.98 -0.44
CA TRP A 78 -11.52 14.42 0.23
C TRP A 78 -11.20 14.06 1.69
N ILE A 79 -10.04 13.46 1.95
CA ILE A 79 -9.59 13.14 3.30
C ILE A 79 -9.44 14.42 4.12
N ALA A 80 -8.75 15.44 3.60
CA ALA A 80 -8.55 16.70 4.31
C ALA A 80 -9.87 17.41 4.67
N GLU A 81 -10.90 17.27 3.83
CA GLU A 81 -12.24 17.84 4.07
C GLU A 81 -13.08 17.04 5.09
N ASN A 82 -12.76 15.76 5.30
CA ASN A 82 -13.55 14.85 6.14
C ASN A 82 -12.84 14.42 7.43
N LEU A 83 -11.60 14.86 7.66
CA LEU A 83 -10.92 14.69 8.93
C LEU A 83 -11.39 15.76 9.95
N PRO A 84 -11.65 15.37 11.21
CA PRO A 84 -12.11 16.27 12.26
C PRO A 84 -11.06 17.28 12.73
#